data_AF-A0A3B9LN93-F1
#
_entry.id   AF-A0A3B9LN93-F1
#
_cell.length_a   1.000
_cell.length_b   1.000
_cell.length_c   1.000
_cell.angle_alpha   90.00
_cell.angle_beta   90.00
_cell.angle_gamma   90.00
#
_symmetry.space_group_name_H-M   'P 1'
#
loop_
_entity.id
_entity.type
_entity.pdbx_description
1 polymer ?
#
loop_
_entity_poly.entity_id
_entity_poly.type
_entity_poly.pdbx_seq_one_letter_code
_entity_poly.pdbx_strand_id
1 'polypeptide(L)' 'MIFSKATGYGIRALAYMASQPEHGLFGLQEIAAHEDIPPAYLRKVLGELRRHR' A
#
# COMPACT_ATOMS: atom_id res chain seq x y z
N MET A 1 16.60 10.51 -7.03
CA MET A 1 15.57 9.80 -7.83
C MET A 1 14.22 10.38 -7.45
N ILE A 2 13.46 10.96 -8.39
CA ILE A 2 12.13 11.50 -8.12
C ILE A 2 11.13 10.38 -8.41
N PHE A 3 10.51 9.84 -7.36
CA PHE A 3 9.49 8.81 -7.50
C PHE A 3 8.14 9.44 -7.80
N SER A 4 7.32 8.76 -8.61
CA SER A 4 5.93 9.17 -8.82
C SER A 4 5.14 9.06 -7.51
N LYS A 5 4.04 9.81 -7.37
CA LYS A 5 3.14 9.69 -6.20
C LYS A 5 2.67 8.24 -6.00
N ALA A 6 2.43 7.51 -7.09
CA ALA A 6 2.03 6.10 -7.04
C ALA A 6 3.12 5.21 -6.44
N THR A 7 4.38 5.45 -6.79
CA THR A 7 5.53 4.73 -6.23
C THR A 7 5.70 5.05 -4.74
N GLY A 8 5.52 6.32 -4.35
CA GLY A 8 5.53 6.71 -2.94
C GLY A 8 4.45 6.01 -2.12
N TYR A 9 3.22 5.93 -2.65
CA TYR A 9 2.11 5.21 -2.01
C TYR A 9 2.37 3.70 -1.92
N GLY A 10 2.97 3.10 -2.95
CA GLY A 10 3.33 1.68 -2.92
C GLY A 10 4.36 1.37 -1.86
N ILE A 11 5.42 2.17 -1.74
CA ILE A 11 6.46 1.99 -0.72
C ILE A 11 5.86 2.12 0.68
N ARG A 12 5.04 3.16 0.93
CA ARG A 12 4.38 3.36 2.23
C ARG A 12 3.44 2.22 2.60
N ALA A 13 2.60 1.78 1.66
CA ALA A 13 1.71 0.65 1.89
C ALA A 13 2.47 -0.65 2.18
N LEU A 14 3.56 -0.90 1.46
CA LEU A 14 4.43 -2.07 1.70
C LEU A 14 5.16 -1.99 3.03
N ALA A 15 5.68 -0.81 3.39
CA ALA A 15 6.32 -0.58 4.68
C ALA A 15 5.32 -0.77 5.83
N TYR A 16 4.10 -0.25 5.69
CA TYR A 16 3.02 -0.47 6.64
C TYR A 16 2.74 -1.96 6.81
N MET A 17 2.51 -2.71 5.72
CA MET A 17 2.27 -4.15 5.78
C MET A 17 3.43 -4.93 6.42
N ALA A 18 4.68 -4.53 6.18
CA ALA A 18 5.86 -5.17 6.76
C ALA A 18 6.07 -4.83 8.26
N SER A 19 5.59 -3.67 8.71
CA SER A 19 5.72 -3.21 10.11
C SER A 19 4.73 -3.87 11.07
N GLN A 20 3.75 -4.58 10.53
CA GLN A 20 2.68 -5.17 11.32
C GLN A 20 3.00 -6.61 11.75
N PRO A 21 2.43 -7.08 12.88
CA PRO A 21 2.69 -8.44 13.37
C PRO A 21 2.23 -9.49 12.35
N GLU A 22 2.96 -10.61 12.27
CA GLU A 22 2.93 -11.62 11.19
C GLU A 22 1.55 -12.21 10.82
N HIS A 23 0.50 -11.94 11.60
CA HIS A 23 -0.82 -12.56 11.46
C HIS A 23 -1.97 -11.56 11.32
N GLY A 24 -1.70 -10.26 11.15
CA GLY A 24 -2.76 -9.29 10.89
C GLY A 24 -3.26 -9.37 9.45
N LEU A 25 -4.55 -9.62 9.26
CA LEU A 25 -5.21 -9.34 7.98
C LEU A 25 -5.46 -7.83 7.91
N PHE A 26 -4.71 -7.11 7.08
CA PHE A 26 -4.93 -5.67 6.89
C PHE A 26 -5.92 -5.43 5.76
N GLY A 27 -7.00 -4.74 6.09
CA GLY A 27 -7.95 -4.24 5.11
C GLY A 27 -7.33 -3.12 4.28
N LEU A 28 -7.61 -3.11 2.98
CA LEU A 28 -7.19 -2.01 2.09
C LEU A 28 -7.62 -0.64 2.62
N GLN A 29 -8.79 -0.56 3.25
CA GLN A 29 -9.31 0.69 3.85
C GLN A 29 -8.50 1.14 5.06
N GLU A 30 -7.97 0.20 5.86
CA GLU A 30 -7.17 0.53 7.05
C GLU A 30 -5.81 1.10 6.64
N ILE A 31 -5.16 0.48 5.66
CA ILE A 31 -3.90 0.97 5.09
C ILE A 31 -4.11 2.36 4.46
N ALA A 32 -5.20 2.53 3.71
CA ALA A 32 -5.56 3.81 3.09
C ALA A 32 -5.79 4.92 4.13
N ALA A 33 -6.47 4.60 5.23
CA ALA A 33 -6.73 5.54 6.31
C ALA A 33 -5.46 5.89 7.09
N HIS A 34 -4.60 4.91 7.38
CA HIS A 34 -3.37 5.12 8.15
C HIS A 34 -2.34 5.95 7.38
N GLU A 35 -2.15 5.64 6.10
CA GLU A 35 -1.11 6.27 5.27
C GLU A 35 -1.60 7.53 4.51
N ASP A 36 -2.85 7.94 4.74
CA ASP A 36 -3.53 9.04 4.03
C ASP A 36 -3.46 8.86 2.49
N ILE A 37 -3.75 7.63 2.03
CA ILE A 37 -3.70 7.26 0.62
C ILE A 37 -5.13 7.11 0.10
N PRO A 38 -5.51 7.77 -1.02
CA PRO A 38 -6.82 7.56 -1.62
C PRO A 38 -7.06 6.06 -1.93
N PRO A 39 -8.17 5.45 -1.43
CA PRO A 39 -8.40 4.00 -1.54
C PRO A 39 -8.38 3.49 -2.99
N ALA A 40 -8.89 4.27 -3.93
CA ALA A 40 -8.89 3.93 -5.36
C ALA A 40 -7.46 3.80 -5.94
N TYR A 41 -6.53 4.65 -5.46
CA TYR A 41 -5.12 4.60 -5.84
C TYR A 41 -4.41 3.42 -5.20
N LEU A 42 -4.63 3.19 -3.90
CA LEU A 42 -4.05 2.05 -3.20
C LEU A 42 -4.49 0.73 -3.85
N ARG A 43 -5.76 0.60 -4.24
CA ARG A 43 -6.27 -0.57 -4.97
C ARG A 43 -5.55 -0.81 -6.29
N LYS A 44 -5.26 0.26 -7.04
CA LYS A 44 -4.51 0.15 -8.30
C LYS A 44 -3.07 -0.31 -8.03
N VAL A 45 -2.39 0.32 -7.08
CA VAL A 45 -1.00 0.00 -6.73
C VAL A 45 -0.85 -1.44 -6.22
N LEU A 46 -1.67 -1.86 -5.25
CA LEU A 46 -1.67 -3.24 -4.75
C LEU A 46 -2.08 -4.24 -5.82
N GLY A 47 -3.00 -3.86 -6.72
CA GLY A 47 -3.41 -4.66 -7.86
C GLY A 47 -2.25 -4.94 -8.83
N GLU A 48 -1.45 -3.92 -9.16
CA GLU A 48 -0.25 -4.10 -9.99
C GLU A 48 0.82 -4.91 -9.24
N LEU A 49 1.07 -4.64 -7.95
CA LEU A 49 2.02 -5.42 -7.14
C LEU A 49 1.65 -6.91 -7.10
N ARG A 50 0.36 -7.24 -6.99
CA ARG A 50 -0.13 -8.62 -7.01
C ARG A 50 0.09 -9.31 -8.35
N ARG A 51 0.05 -8.59 -9.48
CA ARG A 51 0.27 -9.18 -10.81
C ARG A 51 1.71 -9.57 -11.07
N HIS A 52 2.65 -8.98 -10.33
CA HIS A 52 4.09 -9.24 -10.46
C HIS A 52 4.64 -10.20 -9.38
N ARG A 53 3.76 -10.83 -8.59
CA ARG A 53 4.10 -11.90 -7.63
C ARG A 53 3.86 -13.27 -8.27
#